data_AF-A0A820BED8-F1
#
_entry.id   AF-A0A820BED8-F1
#
_cell.length_a   1.000
_cell.length_b   1.000
_cell.length_c   1.000
_cell.angle_alpha   90.00
_cell.angle_beta   90.00
_cell.angle_gamma   90.00
#
_symmetry.space_group_name_H-M   'P 1'
#
loop_
_entity.id
_entity.type
_entity.pdbx_description
1 polymer ?
#
loop_
_entity_poly.entity_id
_entity_poly.type
_entity_poly.pdbx_seq_one_letter_code
_entity_poly.pdbx_strand_id
1 'polypeptide(L)'
;MVYYIEFSLAFIFEMQAIAISMFIFIYFAQNPRIRLKRQHHSWLVLLSMNFLQLILDLPVAMSFYYRERVWPESNAFCLAWVWWSFSTDAIALYLMVWIAIERHLLVFHSQELLRGQWRKLLFHYIPIIICLIWPPIVYLGLVVFPAQCTNAWDFGTLLCGPPCYTYTGTYGIYDFISNVSVPLLLNVLINILLIIRVIKGKM
;
A
#
# COMPACT_ATOMS: atom_id res chain seq x y z
N MET A 1 -21.43 -20.96 -7.42
CA MET A 1 -22.02 -19.92 -8.31
C MET A 1 -21.54 -18.52 -7.92
N VAL A 2 -21.49 -18.17 -6.62
CA VAL A 2 -20.99 -16.87 -6.14
C VAL A 2 -19.55 -16.57 -6.61
N TYR A 3 -18.62 -17.52 -6.47
CA TYR A 3 -17.21 -17.34 -6.85
C TYR A 3 -16.98 -17.03 -8.34
N TYR A 4 -17.84 -17.50 -9.25
CA TYR A 4 -17.72 -17.20 -10.68
C TYR A 4 -18.02 -15.73 -10.99
N ILE A 5 -18.96 -15.12 -10.25
CA ILE A 5 -19.31 -13.71 -10.42
C ILE A 5 -18.15 -12.85 -9.87
N GLU A 6 -17.65 -13.18 -8.68
CA GLU A 6 -16.51 -12.49 -8.06
C GLU A 6 -15.27 -12.55 -8.94
N PHE A 7 -14.93 -13.72 -9.47
CA PHE A 7 -13.84 -13.92 -10.42
C PHE A 7 -14.01 -13.04 -11.68
N SER A 8 -15.19 -13.08 -12.31
CA SER A 8 -15.45 -12.36 -13.55
C SER A 8 -15.34 -10.84 -13.36
N LEU A 9 -15.87 -10.32 -12.24
CA LEU A 9 -15.77 -8.91 -11.90
C LEU A 9 -14.32 -8.51 -11.61
N ALA A 10 -13.60 -9.28 -10.79
CA ALA A 10 -12.20 -9.03 -10.48
C ALA A 10 -11.35 -8.98 -11.76
N PHE A 11 -11.53 -9.94 -12.67
CA PHE A 11 -10.81 -10.01 -13.93
C PHE A 11 -11.05 -8.78 -14.83
N ILE A 12 -12.31 -8.35 -14.99
CA ILE A 12 -12.64 -7.18 -15.83
C ILE A 12 -12.00 -5.92 -15.25
N PHE A 13 -12.12 -5.70 -13.94
CA PHE A 13 -11.55 -4.52 -13.29
C PHE A 13 -10.02 -4.54 -13.28
N GLU A 14 -9.40 -5.70 -13.11
CA GLU A 14 -7.96 -5.87 -13.17
C GLU A 14 -7.41 -5.49 -14.54
N MET A 15 -8.00 -6.02 -15.62
CA MET A 15 -7.55 -5.71 -16.98
C MET A 15 -7.65 -4.21 -17.29
N GLN A 16 -8.71 -3.55 -16.82
CA GLN A 16 -8.87 -2.10 -16.93
C GLN A 16 -7.81 -1.35 -16.10
N ALA A 17 -7.59 -1.75 -14.85
CA ALA A 17 -6.64 -1.13 -13.95
C ALA A 17 -5.20 -1.27 -14.45
N ILE A 18 -4.83 -2.44 -14.98
CA ILE A 18 -3.53 -2.70 -15.60
C ILE A 18 -3.35 -1.82 -16.83
N ALA A 19 -4.33 -1.76 -17.74
CA ALA A 19 -4.25 -0.94 -18.95
C ALA A 19 -4.07 0.55 -18.63
N ILE A 20 -4.83 1.08 -17.67
CA ILE A 20 -4.73 2.47 -17.21
C ILE A 20 -3.36 2.72 -16.56
N SER A 21 -2.89 1.80 -15.71
CA SER A 21 -1.59 1.93 -15.04
C SER A 21 -0.45 1.94 -16.06
N MET A 22 -0.47 1.05 -17.05
CA MET A 22 0.51 1.05 -18.14
C MET A 22 0.49 2.36 -18.92
N PHE A 23 -0.69 2.90 -19.25
CA PHE A 23 -0.80 4.19 -19.92
C PHE A 23 -0.17 5.32 -19.11
N ILE A 24 -0.42 5.37 -17.80
CA ILE A 24 0.20 6.34 -16.89
C ILE A 24 1.73 6.19 -16.90
N PHE A 25 2.27 4.98 -16.80
CA PHE A 25 3.71 4.76 -16.85
C PHE A 25 4.33 5.17 -18.18
N ILE A 26 3.69 4.85 -19.31
CA ILE A 26 4.13 5.27 -20.65
C ILE A 26 4.15 6.80 -20.72
N TYR A 27 3.10 7.46 -20.24
CA TYR A 27 3.04 8.93 -20.20
C TYR A 27 4.19 9.54 -19.38
N PHE A 28 4.48 8.99 -18.19
CA PHE A 28 5.62 9.43 -17.37
C PHE A 28 6.98 9.13 -18.01
N ALA A 29 7.11 8.02 -18.74
CA ALA A 29 8.33 7.66 -19.45
C ALA A 29 8.61 8.61 -20.62
N GLN A 30 7.57 8.99 -21.36
CA GLN A 30 7.66 9.95 -22.48
C GLN A 30 7.90 11.39 -22.02
N ASN A 31 7.48 11.75 -20.80
CA ASN A 31 7.56 13.12 -20.28
C ASN A 31 8.54 13.24 -19.08
N PRO A 32 9.87 13.15 -19.31
CA PRO A 32 10.86 13.17 -18.23
C PRO A 32 10.84 14.47 -17.42
N ARG A 33 10.47 15.60 -18.05
CA ARG A 33 10.32 16.90 -17.37
C ARG A 33 9.25 16.89 -16.29
N ILE A 34 8.15 16.15 -16.50
CA ILE A 34 7.09 15.99 -15.52
C ILE A 34 7.57 15.03 -14.42
N ARG A 35 8.21 13.92 -14.78
CA ARG A 35 8.79 12.96 -13.84
C ARG A 35 9.78 13.59 -12.87
N LEU A 36 10.57 14.56 -13.32
CA LEU A 36 11.55 15.30 -12.51
C LEU A 36 10.92 16.24 -11.46
N LYS A 37 9.61 16.52 -11.54
CA LYS A 37 8.92 17.31 -10.51
C LYS A 37 8.70 16.42 -9.29
N ARG A 38 9.23 16.88 -8.15
CA ARG A 38 9.19 16.15 -6.87
C ARG A 38 7.81 15.72 -6.43
N GLN A 39 6.80 16.56 -6.68
CA GLN A 39 5.42 16.25 -6.31
C GLN A 39 4.94 14.94 -6.92
N HIS A 40 5.50 14.55 -8.07
CA HIS A 40 5.11 13.32 -8.76
C HIS A 40 5.93 12.10 -8.34
N HIS A 41 7.04 12.25 -7.59
CA HIS A 41 7.84 11.09 -7.15
C HIS A 41 7.06 10.20 -6.20
N SER A 42 6.44 10.76 -5.16
CA SER A 42 5.66 10.00 -4.18
C SER A 42 4.47 9.30 -4.84
N TRP A 43 3.78 9.98 -5.76
CA TRP A 43 2.72 9.38 -6.58
C TRP A 43 3.24 8.25 -7.46
N LEU A 44 4.39 8.43 -8.10
CA LEU A 44 4.98 7.39 -8.94
C LEU A 44 5.35 6.16 -8.11
N VAL A 45 5.90 6.33 -6.91
CA VAL A 45 6.20 5.23 -5.99
C VAL A 45 4.92 4.51 -5.57
N LEU A 46 3.86 5.24 -5.20
CA LEU A 46 2.56 4.64 -4.87
C LEU A 46 1.97 3.87 -6.06
N LEU A 47 2.00 4.46 -7.27
CA LEU A 47 1.52 3.82 -8.50
C LEU A 47 2.32 2.55 -8.81
N SER A 48 3.64 2.57 -8.62
CA SER A 48 4.50 1.39 -8.80
C SER A 48 4.17 0.29 -7.80
N MET A 49 3.94 0.62 -6.53
CA MET A 49 3.54 -0.36 -5.52
C MET A 49 2.17 -0.97 -5.83
N ASN A 50 1.18 -0.14 -6.15
CA ASN A 50 -0.15 -0.63 -6.54
C ASN A 50 -0.10 -1.50 -7.81
N PHE A 51 0.75 -1.15 -8.78
CA PHE A 51 0.94 -1.96 -9.98
C PHE A 51 1.58 -3.31 -9.68
N LEU A 52 2.56 -3.36 -8.77
CA LEU A 52 3.14 -4.63 -8.31
C LEU A 52 2.08 -5.48 -7.60
N GLN A 53 1.23 -4.88 -6.77
CA GLN A 53 0.12 -5.59 -6.13
C GLN A 53 -0.88 -6.14 -7.16
N LEU A 54 -1.25 -5.34 -8.17
CA LEU A 54 -2.13 -5.78 -9.26
C LEU A 54 -1.56 -6.97 -10.03
N ILE A 55 -0.24 -7.05 -10.23
CA ILE A 55 0.39 -8.15 -10.99
C ILE A 55 0.70 -9.37 -10.13
N LEU A 56 1.03 -9.18 -8.86
CA LEU A 56 1.54 -10.25 -8.00
C LEU A 56 0.47 -10.83 -7.07
N ASP A 57 -0.37 -9.97 -6.50
CA ASP A 57 -1.34 -10.37 -5.46
C ASP A 57 -2.68 -10.79 -6.09
N LEU A 58 -3.18 -9.97 -7.01
CA LEU A 58 -4.52 -10.16 -7.57
C LEU A 58 -4.65 -11.44 -8.41
N PRO A 59 -3.65 -11.87 -9.22
CA PRO A 59 -3.74 -13.15 -9.93
C PRO A 59 -3.78 -14.36 -9.01
N VAL A 60 -3.12 -14.28 -7.85
CA VAL A 60 -3.17 -15.36 -6.86
C VAL A 60 -4.56 -15.42 -6.22
N ALA A 61 -5.13 -14.26 -5.86
CA ALA A 61 -6.51 -14.18 -5.37
C ALA A 61 -7.53 -14.67 -6.42
N MET A 62 -7.36 -14.30 -7.70
CA MET A 62 -8.19 -14.82 -8.80
C MET A 62 -8.05 -16.33 -8.97
N SER A 63 -6.83 -16.87 -8.84
CA SER A 63 -6.62 -18.32 -8.89
C SER A 63 -7.40 -19.03 -7.78
N PHE A 64 -7.43 -18.43 -6.59
CA PHE A 64 -8.26 -18.92 -5.48
C PHE A 64 -9.75 -18.89 -5.83
N TYR A 65 -10.29 -17.80 -6.40
CA TYR A 65 -11.70 -17.74 -6.80
C TYR A 65 -12.07 -18.77 -7.87
N TYR A 66 -11.14 -19.13 -8.74
CA TYR A 66 -11.36 -20.16 -9.76
C TYR A 66 -11.29 -21.58 -9.20
N ARG A 67 -10.38 -21.85 -8.26
CA ARG A 67 -10.08 -23.21 -7.74
C ARG A 67 -10.73 -23.52 -6.39
N GLU A 68 -11.27 -22.51 -5.72
CA GLU A 68 -11.76 -22.54 -4.33
C GLU A 68 -10.69 -22.99 -3.32
N ARG A 69 -9.41 -22.94 -3.72
CA ARG A 69 -8.24 -23.31 -2.91
C ARG A 69 -7.01 -22.55 -3.35
N VAL A 70 -6.09 -22.33 -2.41
CA VAL A 70 -4.80 -21.71 -2.67
C VAL A 70 -3.89 -22.68 -3.42
N TRP A 71 -3.28 -22.22 -4.50
CA TRP A 71 -2.31 -23.02 -5.26
C TRP A 71 -1.02 -22.21 -5.50
N PRO A 72 0.16 -22.74 -5.15
CA PRO A 72 0.41 -24.06 -4.56
C PRO A 72 -0.01 -24.18 -3.08
N GLU A 73 -0.51 -25.35 -2.68
CA GLU A 73 -0.84 -25.68 -1.28
C GLU A 73 0.46 -25.93 -0.49
N SER A 74 1.17 -24.85 -0.16
CA SER A 74 2.44 -24.91 0.57
C SER A 74 2.50 -23.83 1.64
N ASN A 75 2.96 -24.22 2.83
CA ASN A 75 3.18 -23.29 3.95
C ASN A 75 4.16 -22.16 3.58
N ALA A 76 5.18 -22.48 2.78
CA ALA A 76 6.17 -21.49 2.34
C ALA A 76 5.54 -20.47 1.38
N PHE A 77 4.63 -20.93 0.50
CA PHE A 77 3.91 -20.05 -0.41
C PHE A 77 2.97 -19.12 0.36
N CYS A 78 2.16 -19.66 1.27
CA CYS A 78 1.26 -18.87 2.11
C CYS A 78 2.01 -17.84 2.95
N LEU A 79 3.12 -18.23 3.57
CA LEU A 79 3.94 -17.32 4.37
C LEU A 79 4.49 -16.17 3.52
N ALA A 80 5.03 -16.47 2.34
CA ALA A 80 5.56 -15.45 1.44
C ALA A 80 4.45 -14.53 0.89
N TRP A 81 3.31 -15.11 0.53
CA TRP A 81 2.17 -14.39 -0.02
C TRP A 81 1.53 -13.46 1.00
N VAL A 82 1.24 -13.94 2.20
CA VAL A 82 0.68 -13.13 3.30
C VAL A 82 1.65 -12.02 3.70
N TRP A 83 2.95 -12.34 3.85
CA TRP A 83 3.96 -11.30 4.15
C TRP A 83 3.98 -10.22 3.07
N TRP A 84 3.97 -10.62 1.80
CA TRP A 84 3.98 -9.69 0.67
C TRP A 84 2.72 -8.81 0.65
N SER A 85 1.53 -9.41 0.66
CA SER A 85 0.24 -8.73 0.55
C SER A 85 0.06 -7.70 1.68
N PHE A 86 0.26 -8.10 2.93
CA PHE A 86 0.15 -7.21 4.09
C PHE A 86 1.18 -6.07 4.05
N SER A 87 2.41 -6.37 3.63
CA SER A 87 3.45 -5.36 3.49
C SER A 87 3.09 -4.33 2.42
N THR A 88 2.63 -4.77 1.24
CA THR A 88 2.28 -3.86 0.14
C THR A 88 1.05 -3.01 0.47
N ASP A 89 0.04 -3.58 1.14
CA ASP A 89 -1.15 -2.84 1.57
C ASP A 89 -0.81 -1.73 2.57
N ALA A 90 0.00 -2.06 3.58
CA ALA A 90 0.46 -1.09 4.54
C ALA A 90 1.34 -0.02 3.89
N ILE A 91 2.28 -0.40 2.99
CA ILE A 91 3.08 0.56 2.21
C ILE A 91 2.17 1.55 1.48
N ALA A 92 1.14 1.06 0.79
CA ALA A 92 0.20 1.91 0.06
C ALA A 92 -0.53 2.89 1.00
N LEU A 93 -1.02 2.41 2.15
CA LEU A 93 -1.66 3.25 3.17
C LEU A 93 -0.72 4.34 3.71
N TYR A 94 0.51 3.98 4.10
CA TYR A 94 1.50 4.93 4.60
C TYR A 94 1.90 5.95 3.53
N LEU A 95 2.09 5.51 2.28
CA LEU A 95 2.38 6.41 1.16
C LEU A 95 1.22 7.37 0.88
N MET A 96 -0.04 6.93 0.96
CA MET A 96 -1.21 7.80 0.79
C MET A 96 -1.25 8.91 1.84
N VAL A 97 -1.02 8.55 3.12
CA VAL A 97 -0.90 9.53 4.22
C VAL A 97 0.23 10.50 3.93
N TRP A 98 1.41 9.97 3.58
CA TRP A 98 2.58 10.80 3.31
C TRP A 98 2.35 11.76 2.14
N ILE A 99 1.76 11.31 1.04
CA ILE A 99 1.38 12.15 -0.10
C ILE A 99 0.41 13.26 0.34
N ALA A 100 -0.54 12.97 1.23
CA ALA A 100 -1.45 13.97 1.77
C ALA A 100 -0.71 15.03 2.61
N ILE A 101 0.22 14.60 3.48
CA ILE A 101 1.11 15.50 4.27
C ILE A 101 1.97 16.34 3.32
N GLU A 102 2.64 15.70 2.37
CA GLU A 102 3.53 16.33 1.42
C GLU A 102 2.79 17.40 0.62
N ARG A 103 1.58 17.10 0.13
CA ARG A 103 0.73 18.08 -0.57
C ARG A 103 0.42 19.29 0.32
N HIS A 104 0.14 19.06 1.61
CA HIS A 104 -0.07 20.14 2.55
C HIS A 104 1.18 21.01 2.73
N LEU A 105 2.35 20.39 2.93
CA LEU A 105 3.63 21.11 3.07
C LEU A 105 3.98 21.91 1.82
N LEU A 106 3.76 21.34 0.64
CA LEU A 106 4.06 21.98 -0.64
C LEU A 106 3.16 23.19 -0.92
N VAL A 107 1.87 23.12 -0.58
CA VAL A 107 0.95 24.23 -0.83
C VAL A 107 1.27 25.42 0.09
N PHE A 108 1.56 25.18 1.37
CA PHE A 108 1.67 26.26 2.36
C PHE A 108 3.11 26.70 2.67
N HIS A 109 4.11 25.86 2.42
CA HIS A 109 5.51 26.13 2.82
C HIS A 109 6.53 25.86 1.70
N SER A 110 6.11 25.83 0.43
CA SER A 110 6.98 25.50 -0.72
C SER A 110 8.26 26.32 -0.79
N GLN A 111 8.22 27.62 -0.47
CA GLN A 111 9.37 28.50 -0.65
C GLN A 111 10.44 28.32 0.44
N GLU A 112 10.06 28.01 1.68
CA GLU A 112 10.98 27.96 2.83
C GLU A 112 11.50 26.55 3.14
N LEU A 113 10.67 25.51 2.98
CA LEU A 113 11.08 24.13 3.25
C LEU A 113 12.01 23.57 2.16
N LEU A 114 11.90 24.05 0.92
CA LEU A 114 12.57 23.46 -0.25
C LEU A 114 13.87 24.15 -0.67
N ARG A 115 14.34 25.15 0.07
CA ARG A 115 15.54 25.93 -0.32
C ARG A 115 16.86 25.16 -0.06
N GLY A 116 16.90 24.26 0.94
CA GLY A 116 18.10 23.50 1.31
C GLY A 116 18.10 22.04 0.84
N GLN A 117 19.26 21.51 0.40
CA GLN A 117 19.41 20.09 0.01
C GLN A 117 19.11 19.12 1.17
N TRP A 118 19.58 19.43 2.37
CA TRP A 118 19.32 18.62 3.58
C TRP A 118 17.83 18.53 3.93
N ARG A 119 17.10 19.65 3.85
CA ARG A 119 15.65 19.66 4.12
C ARG A 119 14.89 18.82 3.10
N LYS A 120 15.33 18.79 1.84
CA LYS A 120 14.73 17.92 0.82
C LYS A 120 14.95 16.45 1.12
N LEU A 121 16.13 16.07 1.60
CA LEU A 121 16.38 14.69 2.02
C LEU A 121 15.46 14.31 3.19
N LEU A 122 15.38 15.18 4.20
CA LEU A 122 14.62 14.95 5.43
C LEU A 122 13.09 14.95 5.25
N PHE A 123 12.55 15.86 4.45
CA PHE A 123 11.11 16.06 4.31
C PHE A 123 10.51 15.51 3.02
N HIS A 124 11.27 14.73 2.23
CA HIS A 124 10.73 14.09 1.02
C HIS A 124 11.24 12.66 0.88
N TYR A 125 12.55 12.45 0.81
CA TYR A 125 13.10 11.11 0.54
C TYR A 125 13.08 10.19 1.77
N ILE A 126 13.50 10.67 2.93
CA ILE A 126 13.53 9.86 4.17
C ILE A 126 12.14 9.30 4.51
N PRO A 127 11.05 10.10 4.49
CA PRO A 127 9.72 9.58 4.80
C PRO A 127 9.23 8.54 3.79
N ILE A 128 9.49 8.73 2.49
CA ILE A 128 9.17 7.72 1.47
C ILE A 128 9.93 6.42 1.75
N ILE A 129 11.23 6.50 2.04
CA ILE A 129 12.05 5.33 2.37
C ILE A 129 11.51 4.62 3.61
N ILE A 130 11.13 5.37 4.65
CA ILE A 130 10.50 4.81 5.85
C ILE A 130 9.19 4.10 5.50
N CYS A 131 8.31 4.73 4.71
CA CYS A 131 7.05 4.12 4.27
C CYS A 131 7.28 2.81 3.49
N LEU A 132 8.38 2.71 2.72
CA LEU A 132 8.70 1.52 1.94
C LEU A 132 9.33 0.40 2.76
N ILE A 133 10.17 0.73 3.75
CA ILE A 133 10.98 -0.24 4.49
C ILE A 133 10.29 -0.71 5.78
N TRP A 134 9.57 0.19 6.45
CA TRP A 134 8.99 -0.09 7.75
C TRP A 134 7.95 -1.23 7.72
N PRO A 135 6.94 -1.23 6.83
CA PRO A 135 5.94 -2.29 6.85
C PRO A 135 6.50 -3.69 6.54
N PRO A 136 7.38 -3.88 5.53
CA PRO A 136 8.03 -5.17 5.32
C PRO A 136 8.80 -5.69 6.53
N ILE A 137 9.50 -4.83 7.27
CA ILE A 137 10.22 -5.22 8.50
C ILE A 137 9.23 -5.66 9.59
N VAL A 138 8.16 -4.89 9.80
CA VAL A 138 7.13 -5.22 10.80
C VAL A 138 6.49 -6.56 10.47
N TYR A 139 6.02 -6.77 9.25
CA TYR A 139 5.39 -8.03 8.87
C TYR A 139 6.39 -9.19 8.76
N LEU A 140 7.67 -8.93 8.51
CA LEU A 140 8.69 -9.97 8.63
C LEU A 140 8.75 -10.50 10.08
N GLY A 141 8.70 -9.61 11.06
CA GLY A 141 8.62 -10.00 12.47
C GLY A 141 7.28 -10.65 12.87
N LEU A 142 6.15 -10.13 12.39
CA LEU A 142 4.83 -10.62 12.79
C LEU A 142 4.41 -11.93 12.08
N VAL A 143 4.74 -12.07 10.80
CA VAL A 143 4.29 -13.19 9.95
C VAL A 143 5.36 -14.26 9.80
N VAL A 144 6.60 -13.87 9.50
CA VAL A 144 7.69 -14.82 9.16
C VAL A 144 8.39 -15.35 10.41
N PHE A 145 8.61 -14.50 11.41
CA PHE A 145 9.25 -14.87 12.68
C PHE A 145 8.34 -14.62 13.90
N PRO A 146 7.12 -15.20 13.94
CA PRO A 146 6.19 -14.96 15.03
C PRO A 146 6.75 -15.48 16.36
N ALA A 147 6.80 -14.62 17.38
CA ALA A 147 7.37 -14.96 18.68
C ALA A 147 6.44 -15.79 19.59
N GLN A 148 5.11 -15.67 19.42
CA GLN A 148 4.13 -16.20 20.37
C GLN A 148 3.23 -17.32 19.84
N CYS A 149 3.31 -17.64 18.55
CA CYS A 149 2.42 -18.60 17.92
C CYS A 149 3.04 -19.24 16.68
N THR A 150 2.46 -20.35 16.23
CA THR A 150 2.79 -20.99 14.96
C THR A 150 1.67 -20.74 13.97
N ASN A 151 2.01 -20.35 12.74
CA ASN A 151 1.00 -20.17 11.69
C ASN A 151 0.38 -21.53 11.32
N ALA A 152 -0.94 -21.62 11.42
CA ALA A 152 -1.74 -22.73 10.91
C ALA A 152 -2.50 -22.22 9.68
N TRP A 153 -2.00 -22.56 8.49
CA TRP A 153 -2.55 -22.08 7.23
C TRP A 153 -3.77 -22.92 6.82
N ASP A 154 -4.83 -22.23 6.39
CA ASP A 154 -6.01 -22.85 5.80
C ASP A 154 -6.07 -22.55 4.30
N PHE A 155 -5.68 -23.53 3.49
CA PHE A 155 -5.66 -23.43 2.03
C PHE A 155 -7.06 -23.30 1.40
N GLY A 156 -8.13 -23.56 2.16
CA GLY A 156 -9.52 -23.35 1.73
C GLY A 156 -9.99 -21.90 1.89
N THR A 157 -9.14 -21.00 2.38
CA THR A 157 -9.47 -19.59 2.59
C THR A 157 -8.53 -18.67 1.83
N LEU A 158 -9.04 -17.50 1.43
CA LEU A 158 -8.24 -16.47 0.76
C LEU A 158 -7.10 -16.02 1.69
N LEU A 159 -5.92 -15.73 1.12
CA LEU A 159 -4.69 -15.40 1.86
C LEU A 159 -4.25 -16.52 2.83
N CYS A 160 -4.67 -17.77 2.60
CA CYS A 160 -4.38 -18.91 3.46
C CYS A 160 -4.90 -18.76 4.91
N GLY A 161 -5.86 -17.86 5.11
CA GLY A 161 -6.41 -17.54 6.41
C GLY A 161 -5.60 -16.49 7.16
N PRO A 162 -6.14 -15.97 8.27
CA PRO A 162 -5.47 -14.94 9.05
C PRO A 162 -4.19 -15.50 9.72
N PRO A 163 -3.07 -14.76 9.67
CA PRO A 163 -1.82 -15.19 10.31
C PRO A 163 -1.97 -15.26 11.83
N CYS A 164 -1.20 -16.12 12.49
CA CYS A 164 -1.46 -16.46 13.90
C CYS A 164 -1.42 -15.26 14.85
N TYR A 165 -0.61 -14.23 14.53
CA TYR A 165 -0.47 -13.04 15.38
C TYR A 165 -1.78 -12.27 15.52
N THR A 166 -2.73 -12.39 14.59
CA THR A 166 -4.02 -11.70 14.66
C THR A 166 -4.89 -12.22 15.81
N TYR A 167 -4.66 -13.47 16.23
CA TYR A 167 -5.34 -14.08 17.38
C TYR A 167 -4.63 -13.77 18.70
N THR A 168 -3.34 -13.44 18.65
CA THR A 168 -2.61 -12.96 19.83
C THR A 168 -2.99 -11.51 20.07
N GLY A 169 -3.85 -11.27 21.07
CA GLY A 169 -4.56 -9.99 21.25
C GLY A 169 -3.66 -8.76 21.14
N THR A 170 -2.47 -8.76 21.72
CA THR A 170 -1.57 -7.60 21.69
C THR A 170 -1.05 -7.27 20.29
N TYR A 171 -0.60 -8.26 19.50
CA TYR A 171 -0.05 -8.02 18.17
C TYR A 171 -1.13 -7.74 17.14
N GLY A 172 -2.27 -8.45 17.21
CA GLY A 172 -3.41 -8.18 16.35
C GLY A 172 -3.99 -6.77 16.56
N ILE A 173 -4.13 -6.34 17.82
CA ILE A 173 -4.58 -4.97 18.14
C ILE A 173 -3.54 -3.95 17.67
N TYR A 174 -2.25 -4.21 17.90
CA TYR A 174 -1.18 -3.32 17.45
C TYR A 174 -1.23 -3.10 15.94
N ASP A 175 -1.34 -4.18 15.16
CA ASP A 175 -1.40 -4.14 13.70
C ASP A 175 -2.63 -3.36 13.21
N PHE A 176 -3.81 -3.72 13.72
CA PHE A 176 -5.05 -3.04 13.36
C PHE A 176 -5.04 -1.54 13.69
N ILE A 177 -4.51 -1.15 14.85
CA ILE A 177 -4.45 0.26 15.24
C ILE A 177 -3.37 0.99 14.45
N SER A 178 -2.14 0.46 14.44
CA SER A 178 -0.96 1.21 14.00
C SER A 178 -0.76 1.18 12.48
N ASN A 179 -1.03 0.05 11.83
CA ASN A 179 -0.79 -0.14 10.40
C ASN A 179 -2.04 0.14 9.56
N VAL A 180 -3.25 0.05 10.15
CA VAL A 180 -4.51 0.26 9.42
C VAL A 180 -5.26 1.51 9.89
N SER A 181 -5.70 1.53 11.15
CA SER A 181 -6.65 2.54 11.64
C SER A 181 -6.04 3.94 11.71
N VAL A 182 -4.85 4.08 12.31
CA VAL A 182 -4.17 5.38 12.45
C VAL A 182 -3.82 5.99 11.09
N PRO A 183 -3.19 5.26 10.14
CA PRO A 183 -2.94 5.79 8.80
C PRO A 183 -4.23 6.20 8.09
N LEU A 184 -5.29 5.38 8.14
CA LEU A 184 -6.56 5.69 7.49
C LEU A 184 -7.19 6.98 8.04
N LEU A 185 -7.30 7.09 9.38
CA LEU A 185 -7.86 8.28 10.03
C LEU A 185 -7.03 9.52 9.74
N LEU A 186 -5.70 9.41 9.82
CA LEU A 186 -4.79 10.52 9.54
C LEU A 186 -4.92 10.98 8.09
N ASN A 187 -5.03 10.05 7.14
CA ASN A 187 -5.27 10.37 5.72
C ASN A 187 -6.55 11.19 5.56
N VAL A 188 -7.66 10.75 6.14
CA VAL A 188 -8.95 11.46 6.06
C VAL A 188 -8.84 12.85 6.67
N LEU A 189 -8.29 12.97 7.88
CA LEU A 189 -8.14 14.24 8.59
C LEU A 189 -7.28 15.24 7.81
N ILE A 190 -6.14 14.83 7.28
CA ILE A 190 -5.25 15.71 6.50
C ILE A 190 -5.92 16.17 5.21
N ASN A 191 -6.63 15.28 4.52
CA ASN A 191 -7.35 15.64 3.31
C ASN A 191 -8.47 16.66 3.60
N ILE A 192 -9.25 16.47 4.66
CA ILE A 192 -10.27 17.43 5.11
C ILE A 192 -9.64 18.77 5.46
N LEU A 193 -8.57 18.78 6.26
CA LEU A 193 -7.86 20.01 6.63
C LEU A 193 -7.33 20.77 5.41
N LEU A 194 -6.82 20.04 4.41
CA LEU A 194 -6.35 20.63 3.17
C LEU A 194 -7.49 21.31 2.39
N ILE A 195 -8.65 20.65 2.27
CA ILE A 195 -9.83 21.23 1.61
C ILE A 195 -10.27 22.51 2.34
N ILE A 196 -10.42 22.47 3.67
CA ILE A 196 -10.82 23.62 4.49
C ILE A 196 -9.86 24.79 4.27
N ARG A 197 -8.54 24.56 4.31
CA ARG A 197 -7.56 25.63 4.13
C ARG A 197 -7.54 26.19 2.72
N VAL A 198 -7.69 25.36 1.69
CA VAL A 198 -7.74 25.83 0.29
C VAL A 198 -8.96 26.72 0.05
N ILE A 199 -10.12 26.38 0.65
CA ILE A 199 -11.31 27.22 0.58
C ILE A 199 -11.10 28.54 1.31
N LYS A 200 -10.55 28.50 2.54
CA LYS A 200 -10.27 29.72 3.32
C LYS A 200 -9.20 30.62 2.71
N GLY A 201 -8.21 30.08 2.00
CA GLY A 201 -7.16 30.87 1.34
C GLY A 201 -7.56 31.46 -0.01
N LYS A 202 -8.73 31.08 -0.55
CA LYS A 202 -9.30 31.66 -1.79
C LYS A 202 -10.37 32.72 -1.51
N MET A 203 -10.86 32.82 -0.29
CA MET A 203 -11.70 33.93 0.20
C MET A 203 -10.81 35.02 0.77
#